data_AF-A0A7Y2EUN0-F1
#
_entry.id   AF-A0A7Y2EUN0-F1
#
_cell.length_a   1.000
_cell.length_b   1.000
_cell.length_c   1.000
_cell.angle_alpha   90.00
_cell.angle_beta   90.00
_cell.angle_gamma   90.00
#
_symmetry.space_group_name_H-M   'P 1'
#
loop_
_entity.id
_entity.type
_entity.pdbx_description
1 polymer ?
#
loop_
_entity_poly.entity_id
_entity_poly.type
_entity_poly.pdbx_seq_one_letter_code
_entity_poly.pdbx_strand_id
1 'polypeptide(L)' 'MISTKDNSNMDEMHPVLDCTHPDVMGAYLSRELPGSDRTQMTQRLASDPEARELMLMSFQALQATSETRRK' A
#
# COMPACT_ATOMS: atom_id res chain seq x y z
N MET A 1 -19.05 -31.14 -33.17
CA MET A 1 -19.29 -30.63 -31.80
C MET A 1 -18.00 -29.95 -31.37
N ILE A 2 -17.92 -28.61 -31.43
CA ILE A 2 -16.74 -27.86 -31.00
C ILE A 2 -17.23 -26.68 -30.18
N SER A 3 -16.80 -26.61 -28.93
CA SER A 3 -16.43 -25.37 -28.26
C SER A 3 -15.67 -25.74 -26.99
N THR A 4 -14.40 -26.09 -27.18
CA THR A 4 -13.40 -25.90 -26.14
C THR A 4 -13.18 -24.39 -26.05
N LYS A 5 -13.63 -23.77 -24.96
CA LYS A 5 -13.07 -22.48 -24.55
C LYS A 5 -13.00 -22.45 -23.03
N ASP A 6 -11.90 -23.02 -22.57
CA ASP A 6 -11.18 -22.60 -21.39
C ASP A 6 -11.34 -21.09 -21.22
N ASN A 7 -12.11 -20.71 -20.20
CA ASN A 7 -12.20 -19.32 -19.76
C ASN A 7 -11.40 -19.25 -18.47
N SER A 8 -10.09 -19.49 -18.58
CA SER A 8 -9.11 -19.02 -17.60
C SER A 8 -9.26 -17.50 -17.53
N ASN A 9 -10.14 -17.06 -16.63
CA ASN A 9 -10.31 -15.65 -16.34
C ASN A 9 -8.97 -15.16 -15.82
N MET A 10 -8.29 -14.40 -16.66
CA MET A 10 -6.99 -13.79 -16.43
C MET A 10 -6.99 -13.23 -15.00
N ASP A 11 -6.13 -13.81 -14.16
CA ASP A 11 -5.72 -13.25 -12.89
C ASP A 11 -5.36 -11.80 -13.19
N GLU A 12 -6.24 -10.87 -12.83
CA GLU A 12 -5.99 -9.44 -12.95
C GLU A 12 -4.80 -9.20 -12.02
N MET A 13 -3.59 -9.26 -12.57
CA MET A 13 -2.37 -8.79 -11.94
C MET A 13 -2.54 -7.29 -11.74
N HIS A 14 -3.37 -6.93 -10.78
CA HIS A 14 -3.33 -5.64 -10.15
C HIS A 14 -1.87 -5.46 -9.74
N PRO A 15 -1.21 -4.36 -10.13
CA PRO A 15 0.13 -4.07 -9.61
C PRO A 15 0.00 -4.07 -8.09
N VAL A 16 0.53 -5.11 -7.45
CA VAL A 16 0.46 -5.26 -6.01
C VAL A 16 1.25 -4.09 -5.45
N LEU A 17 0.54 -3.13 -4.87
CA LEU A 17 1.17 -1.99 -4.23
C LEU A 17 2.08 -2.54 -3.12
N ASP A 18 3.38 -2.28 -3.23
CA ASP A 18 4.36 -2.78 -2.27
C ASP A 18 4.24 -1.99 -0.96
N CYS A 19 3.37 -2.49 -0.09
CA CYS A 19 3.07 -1.88 1.21
C CYS A 19 4.25 -2.02 2.20
N THR A 20 5.30 -2.74 1.82
CA THR A 20 6.53 -2.85 2.61
C THR A 20 7.53 -1.75 2.29
N HIS A 21 7.34 -1.03 1.18
CA HIS A 21 8.23 0.05 0.79
C HIS A 21 7.95 1.32 1.61
N PRO A 22 8.95 1.85 2.36
CA PRO A 22 8.75 3.00 3.24
C PRO A 22 8.35 4.27 2.47
N ASP A 23 8.77 4.39 1.21
CA ASP A 23 8.40 5.50 0.32
C ASP A 23 6.89 5.49 -0.01
N VAL A 24 6.32 4.30 -0.25
CA VAL A 24 4.89 4.11 -0.52
C VAL A 24 4.07 4.39 0.76
N MET A 25 4.57 3.94 1.92
CA MET A 25 3.99 4.27 3.23
C MET A 25 4.00 5.78 3.48
N GLY A 26 5.12 6.43 3.19
CA GLY A 26 5.28 7.88 3.31
C GLY A 26 4.31 8.62 2.42
N ALA A 27 4.21 8.24 1.14
CA ALA A 27 3.26 8.82 0.19
C ALA A 27 1.80 8.57 0.62
N TYR A 28 1.48 7.42 1.20
CA TYR A 28 0.15 7.14 1.76
C TYR A 28 -0.18 8.09 2.91
N LEU A 29 0.74 8.24 3.87
CA LEU A 29 0.59 9.09 5.05
C LEU A 29 0.54 10.58 4.69
N SER A 30 1.35 11.01 3.73
CA SER A 30 1.37 12.37 3.17
C SER A 30 0.18 12.66 2.24
N ARG A 31 -0.66 11.65 1.94
CA ARG A 31 -1.80 11.74 1.00
C ARG A 31 -1.37 12.07 -0.44
N GLU A 32 -0.15 11.72 -0.79
CA GLU A 32 0.45 11.89 -2.13
C GLU A 32 0.16 10.70 -3.05
N LEU A 33 -0.28 9.57 -2.50
CA LEU A 33 -0.72 8.43 -3.32
C LEU A 33 -2.00 8.75 -4.11
N PRO A 34 -2.08 8.28 -5.37
CA PRO A 34 -3.30 8.38 -6.16
C PRO A 34 -4.43 7.55 -5.53
N GLY A 35 -5.68 7.92 -5.83
CA GLY A 35 -6.87 7.37 -5.14
C GLY A 35 -7.04 5.85 -5.28
N SER A 36 -6.60 5.27 -6.40
CA SER A 36 -6.56 3.82 -6.63
C SER A 36 -5.59 3.12 -5.68
N ASP A 37 -4.36 3.64 -5.57
CA ASP A 37 -3.32 3.06 -4.72
C ASP A 37 -3.65 3.24 -3.25
N ARG A 38 -4.25 4.38 -2.88
CA ARG A 38 -4.74 4.59 -1.52
C ARG A 38 -5.79 3.55 -1.11
N THR A 39 -6.71 3.23 -2.02
CA THR A 39 -7.74 2.21 -1.76
C THR A 39 -7.13 0.83 -1.57
N GLN A 40 -6.19 0.44 -2.45
CA GLN A 40 -5.46 -0.82 -2.33
C GLN A 40 -4.67 -0.89 -1.01
N MET A 41 -3.99 0.20 -0.65
CA MET A 41 -3.25 0.32 0.60
C MET A 41 -4.18 0.17 1.81
N THR A 42 -5.33 0.83 1.82
CA THR A 42 -6.31 0.71 2.91
C THR A 42 -6.84 -0.72 3.04
N GLN A 43 -7.13 -1.40 1.93
CA GLN A 43 -7.57 -2.79 1.94
C GLN A 43 -6.46 -3.72 2.45
N ARG A 44 -5.21 -3.51 2.03
CA ARG A 44 -4.08 -4.31 2.51
C ARG A 44 -3.84 -4.09 4.00
N LEU A 45 -3.83 -2.85 4.46
CA LEU A 45 -3.75 -2.52 5.90
C LEU A 45 -4.92 -3.11 6.68
N ALA A 46 -6.11 -3.27 6.11
CA ALA A 46 -7.22 -3.92 6.78
C ALA A 46 -7.02 -5.44 6.95
N SER A 47 -6.29 -6.06 6.01
CA SER A 47 -6.11 -7.51 5.91
C SER A 47 -4.81 -8.01 6.56
N ASP A 48 -3.80 -7.14 6.63
CA ASP A 48 -2.42 -7.49 6.92
C ASP A 48 -1.91 -6.71 8.15
N PRO A 49 -1.68 -7.38 9.29
CA PRO A 49 -1.22 -6.72 10.52
C PRO A 49 0.23 -6.23 10.43
N GLU A 50 1.09 -6.90 9.66
CA GLU A 50 2.50 -6.52 9.48
C GLU A 50 2.59 -5.19 8.71
N ALA A 51 1.78 -5.03 7.67
CA ALA A 51 1.64 -3.76 6.96
C ALA A 51 1.17 -2.62 7.89
N ARG A 52 0.30 -2.90 8.87
CA ARG A 52 -0.09 -1.89 9.88
C ARG A 52 1.06 -1.49 10.79
N GLU A 53 1.87 -2.44 11.22
CA GLU A 53 3.04 -2.16 12.06
C GLU A 53 4.06 -1.30 11.29
N LEU A 54 4.33 -1.62 10.03
CA LEU A 54 5.19 -0.83 9.16
C LEU A 54 4.65 0.59 8.93
N MET A 55 3.33 0.74 8.80
CA MET A 55 2.67 2.06 8.70
C MET A 55 2.92 2.89 9.96
N LEU A 56 2.77 2.28 11.14
CA LEU A 56 2.97 2.92 12.42
C LEU A 56 4.43 3.34 12.61
N MET A 57 5.39 2.47 12.27
CA MET A 57 6.82 2.79 12.31
C MET A 57 7.18 3.95 11.38
N SER A 58 6.65 3.93 10.15
CA SER A 58 6.87 5.01 9.17
C SER A 58 6.29 6.34 9.65
N PHE A 59 5.11 6.31 10.26
CA PHE A 59 4.49 7.50 10.85
C PHE A 59 5.32 8.07 12.01
N GLN A 60 5.81 7.23 12.92
CA GLN A 60 6.69 7.65 14.01
C GLN A 60 8.01 8.24 13.50
N ALA A 61 8.62 7.64 12.48
CA ALA A 61 9.83 8.16 11.87
C ALA A 61 9.61 9.56 11.26
N LEU A 62 8.50 9.78 10.56
CA LEU A 62 8.14 11.09 10.01
C LEU A 62 7.92 12.14 11.12
N GLN A 63 7.28 11.77 12.23
CA GLN A 63 7.10 12.69 13.37
C GLN A 63 8.43 13.04 14.06
N ALA A 64 9.32 12.07 14.25
CA ALA A 64 10.63 12.31 14.89
C ALA A 64 11.51 13.28 14.08
N THR A 65 11.47 13.20 12.75
CA THR A 65 12.22 14.14 11.89
C THR A 65 11.67 15.57 11.94
N SER A 66 10.37 15.75 12.22
CA SER A 66 9.75 17.07 12.30
C SER A 66 9.97 17.76 13.65
N GLU A 67 10.10 17.01 14.75
CA GLU A 67 10.53 17.55 16.05
C GLU A 67 12.02 17.98 16.06
N THR A 68 12.87 17.26 15.33
CA THR A 68 14.32 17.56 15.31
C THR A 68 14.67 18.88 14.62
N ARG A 69 13.82 19.39 13.71
CA ARG A 69 14.03 20.69 13.04
C ARG A 69 13.52 21.91 13.81
N ARG A 70 12.96 21.74 15.01
CA ARG A 70 12.47 22.84 15.87
C ARG A 70 13.41 23.19 17.04
N LYS A 71 14.65 22.69 17.05
CA LYS A 71 15.67 23.05 18.05
C LYS A 71 16.80 23.83 17.43
#